data_AF-A0A6S7LSG8-F1
#
_entry.id   AF-A0A6S7LSG8-F1
#
_cell.length_a   1.000
_cell.length_b   1.000
_cell.length_c   1.000
_cell.angle_alpha   90.00
_cell.angle_beta   90.00
_cell.angle_gamma   90.00
#
_symmetry.space_group_name_H-M   'P 1'
#
loop_
_entity.id
_entity.type
_entity.pdbx_description
1 polymer ?
#
loop_
_entity_poly.entity_id
_entity_poly.type
_entity_poly.pdbx_seq_one_letter_code
_entity_poly.pdbx_strand_id
1 'polypeptide(L)'
;MSDERHKSELCDLFNDIISKIDKLPLHPRNKILLYSRYLLSKISWNLTITDISKTWICETLDNIATKYIQKWLELPISATLSNVYLPQNKFGLNIILPSTKFIQCQTVSRSTLKASINEDINKLWSITSTNKNIQYDIYKNTKDVLKAFRNENEQRLQNHLISQGSFFSSIIKNSTSSFNSLWSSVQSRLPKNIFNFTARYINNSLPTQKNLVKWGLSSPADCSFCSSPESLLHVISGCKAYLDEGRFTWRHNSVLNFIASSPMSAERSKLCADLPGFITPSVITGDQLRPDLLLAIENKVLYVLELTVGFETNLTSNSDRKHKKYLPLISDQESNYDK
;
A
#
# COMPACT_ATOMS: atom_id res chain seq x y z
N MET A 1 13.88 -29.88 28.06
CA MET A 1 12.46 -29.77 27.63
C MET A 1 12.37 -30.46 26.28
N SER A 2 11.35 -31.28 26.01
CA SER A 2 11.15 -31.79 24.65
C SER A 2 10.78 -30.64 23.71
N ASP A 3 11.27 -30.67 22.48
CA ASP A 3 11.01 -29.63 21.48
C ASP A 3 9.50 -29.45 21.21
N GLU A 4 8.73 -30.53 21.36
CA GLU A 4 7.26 -30.50 21.24
C GLU A 4 6.58 -29.67 22.32
N ARG A 5 7.04 -29.78 23.56
CA ARG A 5 6.49 -28.98 24.67
C ARG A 5 6.75 -27.50 24.46
N HIS A 6 7.95 -27.16 24.00
CA HIS A 6 8.28 -25.77 23.70
C HIS A 6 7.43 -25.22 22.53
N LYS A 7 7.24 -26.01 21.48
CA LYS A 7 6.36 -25.65 20.35
C LYS A 7 4.93 -25.37 20.81
N SER A 8 4.38 -26.21 21.70
CA SER A 8 3.05 -25.98 22.29
C SER A 8 3.01 -24.69 23.10
N GLU A 9 3.95 -24.51 24.04
CA GLU A 9 4.00 -23.32 24.90
C GLU A 9 4.14 -22.02 24.09
N LEU A 10 4.92 -22.04 22.99
CA LEU A 10 5.06 -20.92 22.07
C LEU A 10 3.75 -20.61 21.33
N CYS A 11 3.06 -21.64 20.84
CA CYS A 11 1.75 -21.48 20.19
C CYS A 11 0.71 -20.92 21.15
N ASP A 12 0.66 -21.43 22.38
CA ASP A 12 -0.29 -20.98 23.40
C ASP A 12 -0.03 -19.52 23.78
N LEU A 13 1.24 -19.15 24.01
CA LEU A 13 1.64 -17.76 24.25
C LEU A 13 1.26 -16.84 23.08
N PHE A 14 1.50 -17.27 21.84
CA PHE A 14 1.18 -16.49 20.65
C PHE A 14 -0.33 -16.27 20.53
N ASN A 15 -1.13 -17.33 20.69
CA ASN A 15 -2.58 -17.30 20.63
C ASN A 15 -3.21 -16.46 21.74
N ASP A 16 -2.71 -16.57 22.97
CA ASP A 16 -3.19 -15.76 24.10
C ASP A 16 -3.01 -14.27 23.83
N ILE A 17 -1.81 -13.86 23.41
CA ILE A 17 -1.52 -12.44 23.17
C ILE A 17 -2.27 -11.91 21.94
N ILE A 18 -2.28 -12.64 20.82
CA ILE A 18 -2.94 -12.15 19.60
C ILE A 18 -4.46 -12.07 19.76
N SER A 19 -5.07 -13.00 20.51
CA SER A 19 -6.50 -12.95 20.83
C SER A 19 -6.84 -11.79 21.75
N LYS A 20 -5.96 -11.43 22.71
CA LYS A 20 -6.09 -10.21 23.52
C LYS A 20 -6.04 -8.96 22.64
N ILE A 21 -5.09 -8.87 21.70
CA ILE A 21 -5.00 -7.75 20.75
C ILE A 21 -6.28 -7.65 19.90
N ASP A 22 -6.81 -8.78 19.44
CA ASP A 22 -8.00 -8.83 18.61
C ASP A 22 -9.26 -8.31 19.33
N LYS A 23 -9.43 -8.65 20.61
CA LYS A 23 -10.58 -8.23 21.43
C LYS A 23 -10.62 -6.72 21.71
N LEU A 24 -9.48 -6.02 21.64
CA LEU A 24 -9.43 -4.59 21.93
C LEU A 24 -10.17 -3.78 20.84
N PRO A 25 -10.94 -2.74 21.21
CA PRO A 25 -11.66 -1.87 20.28
C PRO A 25 -10.71 -0.83 19.65
N LEU A 26 -9.56 -1.28 19.15
CA LEU A 26 -8.54 -0.42 18.57
C LEU A 26 -8.67 -0.31 17.06
N HIS A 27 -8.19 0.80 16.52
CA HIS A 27 -7.99 0.98 15.09
C HIS A 27 -7.12 -0.16 14.52
N PRO A 28 -7.43 -0.72 13.32
CA PRO A 28 -6.68 -1.83 12.73
C PRO A 28 -5.15 -1.59 12.67
N ARG A 29 -4.74 -0.38 12.29
CA ARG A 29 -3.34 0.06 12.33
C ARG A 29 -2.70 -0.15 13.71
N ASN A 30 -3.40 0.20 14.78
CA ASN A 30 -2.87 0.09 16.14
C ASN A 30 -2.75 -1.37 16.57
N LYS A 31 -3.68 -2.25 16.15
CA LYS A 31 -3.55 -3.70 16.35
C LYS A 31 -2.31 -4.26 15.65
N ILE A 32 -2.09 -3.85 14.40
CA ILE A 32 -0.88 -4.22 13.64
C ILE A 32 0.39 -3.71 14.32
N LEU A 33 0.38 -2.49 14.85
CA LEU A 33 1.52 -1.95 15.60
C LEU A 33 1.79 -2.74 16.89
N LEU A 34 0.75 -3.12 17.63
CA LEU A 34 0.88 -3.98 18.82
C LEU A 34 1.43 -5.36 18.44
N TYR A 35 0.93 -5.97 17.38
CA TYR A 35 1.46 -7.21 16.84
C TYR A 35 2.97 -7.07 16.52
N SER A 36 3.35 -6.07 15.73
CA SER A 36 4.73 -5.92 15.27
C SER A 36 5.70 -5.52 16.38
N ARG A 37 5.28 -4.67 17.32
CA ARG A 37 6.17 -4.12 18.37
C ARG A 37 6.18 -4.94 19.65
N TYR A 38 5.03 -5.50 20.04
CA TYR A 38 4.88 -6.21 21.31
C TYR A 38 4.94 -7.73 21.10
N LEU A 39 4.03 -8.30 20.29
CA LEU A 39 3.94 -9.76 20.13
C LEU A 39 5.23 -10.35 19.57
N LEU A 40 5.73 -9.82 18.44
CA LEU A 40 6.97 -10.31 17.83
C LEU A 40 8.19 -10.18 18.76
N SER A 41 8.23 -9.11 19.57
CA SER A 41 9.29 -8.93 20.57
C SER A 41 9.17 -9.96 21.70
N LYS A 42 7.96 -10.26 22.16
CA LYS A 42 7.71 -11.23 23.24
C LYS A 42 8.14 -12.65 22.86
N ILE A 43 7.92 -13.06 21.62
CA ILE A 43 8.32 -14.39 21.14
C ILE A 43 9.78 -14.46 20.69
N SER A 44 10.49 -13.32 20.58
CA SER A 44 11.86 -13.26 20.03
C SER A 44 12.82 -14.17 20.76
N TRP A 45 12.72 -14.23 22.10
CA TRP A 45 13.58 -15.09 22.92
C TRP A 45 13.41 -16.56 22.56
N ASN A 46 12.16 -17.04 22.54
CA ASN A 46 11.82 -18.42 22.17
C ASN A 46 12.37 -18.76 20.77
N LEU A 47 12.20 -17.86 19.81
CA LEU A 47 12.72 -18.03 18.44
C LEU A 47 14.26 -18.09 18.34
N THR A 48 14.98 -17.54 19.32
CA THR A 48 16.46 -17.57 19.36
C THR A 48 17.00 -18.86 19.95
N ILE A 49 16.38 -19.35 21.04
CA ILE A 49 16.95 -20.43 21.85
C ILE A 49 16.63 -21.84 21.34
N THR A 50 15.57 -22.00 20.54
CA THR A 50 15.05 -23.32 20.21
C THR A 50 15.42 -23.81 18.83
N ASP A 51 15.59 -25.13 18.73
CA ASP A 51 15.77 -25.82 17.47
C ASP A 51 14.41 -26.09 16.80
N ILE A 52 13.83 -25.03 16.24
CA ILE A 52 12.57 -25.09 15.50
C ILE A 52 12.88 -24.86 14.02
N SER A 53 12.28 -25.68 13.15
CA SER A 53 12.41 -25.47 11.71
C SER A 53 11.63 -24.23 11.25
N LYS A 54 12.19 -23.48 10.30
CA LYS A 54 11.48 -22.37 9.63
C LYS A 54 10.14 -22.83 9.03
N THR A 55 10.08 -24.05 8.50
CA THR A 55 8.86 -24.62 7.89
C THR A 55 7.72 -24.71 8.90
N TRP A 56 8.00 -25.21 10.11
CA TRP A 56 7.00 -25.29 11.15
C TRP A 56 6.46 -23.91 11.54
N ILE A 57 7.31 -22.88 11.61
CA ILE A 57 6.89 -21.50 11.92
C ILE A 57 5.96 -20.95 10.83
N CYS A 58 6.29 -21.19 9.56
CA CYS A 58 5.44 -20.80 8.44
C CYS A 58 4.07 -21.48 8.49
N GLU A 59 4.03 -22.77 8.80
CA GLU A 59 2.78 -23.56 8.81
C GLU A 59 1.90 -23.29 10.04
N THR A 60 2.49 -22.81 11.13
CA THR A 60 1.76 -22.56 12.39
C THR A 60 1.57 -21.07 12.66
N LEU A 61 2.64 -20.38 13.04
CA LEU A 61 2.59 -18.99 13.52
C LEU A 61 2.27 -17.99 12.41
N ASP A 62 2.86 -18.14 11.22
CA ASP A 62 2.53 -17.25 10.09
C ASP A 62 1.05 -17.42 9.69
N ASN A 63 0.54 -18.66 9.65
CA ASN A 63 -0.87 -18.94 9.37
C ASN A 63 -1.83 -18.32 10.40
N ILE A 64 -1.46 -18.32 11.69
CA ILE A 64 -2.25 -17.61 12.72
C ILE A 64 -2.16 -16.09 12.49
N ALA A 65 -0.95 -15.55 12.33
CA ALA A 65 -0.73 -14.12 12.14
C ALA A 65 -1.51 -13.57 10.93
N THR A 66 -1.41 -14.25 9.80
CA THR A 66 -2.06 -13.87 8.54
C THR A 66 -3.57 -13.84 8.65
N LYS A 67 -4.19 -14.82 9.31
CA LYS A 67 -5.65 -14.83 9.58
C LYS A 67 -6.09 -13.60 10.37
N TYR A 68 -5.39 -13.24 11.45
CA TYR A 68 -5.73 -12.06 12.24
C TYR A 68 -5.46 -10.75 11.48
N ILE A 69 -4.37 -10.66 10.73
CA ILE A 69 -4.06 -9.49 9.90
C ILE A 69 -5.15 -9.29 8.83
N GLN A 70 -5.55 -10.36 8.13
CA GLN A 70 -6.65 -10.33 7.17
C GLN A 70 -7.95 -9.87 7.83
N LYS A 71 -8.28 -10.43 9.00
CA LYS A 71 -9.47 -10.03 9.79
C LYS A 71 -9.44 -8.54 10.14
N TRP A 72 -8.32 -8.01 10.64
CA TRP A 72 -8.23 -6.61 11.05
C TRP A 72 -8.35 -5.64 9.88
N LEU A 73 -7.82 -6.02 8.71
CA LEU A 73 -7.87 -5.24 7.48
C LEU A 73 -9.12 -5.49 6.62
N GLU A 74 -10.00 -6.39 7.06
CA GLU A 74 -11.17 -6.86 6.29
C GLU A 74 -10.80 -7.39 4.90
N LEU A 75 -9.63 -8.00 4.77
CA LEU A 75 -9.20 -8.63 3.51
C LEU A 75 -9.85 -10.01 3.38
N PRO A 76 -10.28 -10.41 2.17
CA PRO A 76 -10.78 -11.76 1.94
C PRO A 76 -9.65 -12.78 2.11
N ILE A 77 -10.01 -14.02 2.42
CA ILE A 77 -9.03 -15.12 2.66
C ILE A 77 -8.11 -15.32 1.44
N SER A 78 -8.63 -15.12 0.23
CA SER A 78 -7.89 -15.24 -1.03
C SER A 78 -7.04 -14.01 -1.38
N ALA A 79 -7.08 -12.92 -0.59
CA ALA A 79 -6.28 -11.74 -0.87
C ALA A 79 -4.80 -12.00 -0.57
N THR A 80 -3.95 -11.43 -1.42
CA THR A 80 -2.52 -11.37 -1.16
C THR A 80 -2.22 -10.43 0.00
N LEU A 81 -1.23 -10.79 0.82
CA LEU A 81 -0.68 -9.93 1.87
C LEU A 81 0.68 -9.32 1.48
N SER A 82 1.20 -9.64 0.28
CA SER A 82 2.51 -9.18 -0.15
C SER A 82 2.66 -7.66 -0.14
N ASN A 83 1.58 -6.92 -0.45
CA ASN A 83 1.60 -5.46 -0.39
C ASN A 83 1.65 -4.94 1.07
N VAL A 84 1.00 -5.62 2.01
CA VAL A 84 0.96 -5.24 3.42
C VAL A 84 2.33 -5.34 4.07
N TYR A 85 3.18 -6.27 3.62
CA TYR A 85 4.55 -6.45 4.11
C TYR A 85 5.52 -5.35 3.66
N LEU A 86 5.16 -4.61 2.61
CA LEU A 86 6.00 -3.53 2.10
C LEU A 86 6.06 -2.34 3.06
N PRO A 87 7.10 -1.50 2.95
CA PRO A 87 7.20 -0.27 3.71
C PRO A 87 6.12 0.76 3.32
N GLN A 88 5.94 1.75 4.21
CA GLN A 88 4.94 2.81 4.05
C GLN A 88 5.13 3.64 2.78
N ASN A 89 6.37 3.94 2.38
CA ASN A 89 6.68 4.63 1.12
C ASN A 89 6.31 3.83 -0.14
N LYS A 90 5.85 2.59 0.02
CA LYS A 90 5.36 1.70 -1.03
C LYS A 90 3.91 1.28 -0.77
N PHE A 91 3.15 2.07 -0.01
CA PHE A 91 1.76 1.82 0.35
C PHE A 91 1.50 0.52 1.15
N GLY A 92 2.55 -0.04 1.75
CA GLY A 92 2.43 -1.17 2.67
C GLY A 92 2.30 -0.74 4.14
N LEU A 93 2.08 -1.71 5.03
CA LEU A 93 1.92 -1.47 6.47
C LEU A 93 3.15 -1.89 7.28
N ASN A 94 4.24 -2.27 6.61
CA ASN A 94 5.51 -2.67 7.20
C ASN A 94 5.36 -3.84 8.20
N ILE A 95 4.50 -4.82 7.84
CA ILE A 95 4.28 -6.01 8.66
C ILE A 95 5.40 -7.02 8.41
N ILE A 96 5.84 -7.66 9.50
CA ILE A 96 6.84 -8.73 9.49
C ILE A 96 6.15 -10.01 9.97
N LEU A 97 6.43 -11.14 9.30
CA LEU A 97 5.92 -12.45 9.71
C LEU A 97 6.79 -13.06 10.82
N PRO A 98 6.22 -13.95 11.66
CA PRO A 98 6.99 -14.70 12.65
C PRO A 98 8.18 -15.45 12.03
N SER A 99 8.03 -16.03 10.84
CA SER A 99 9.12 -16.69 10.10
C SER A 99 10.28 -15.74 9.75
N THR A 100 9.97 -14.52 9.31
CA THR A 100 10.98 -13.49 9.04
C THR A 100 11.66 -13.06 10.33
N LYS A 101 10.88 -12.90 11.41
CA LYS A 101 11.43 -12.55 12.73
C LYS A 101 12.34 -13.66 13.26
N PHE A 102 12.00 -14.92 13.04
CA PHE A 102 12.84 -16.07 13.36
C PHE A 102 14.18 -16.01 12.61
N ILE A 103 14.17 -15.74 11.30
CA ILE A 103 15.42 -15.56 10.53
C ILE A 103 16.26 -14.44 11.14
N GLN A 104 15.66 -13.31 11.53
CA GLN A 104 16.41 -12.23 12.19
C GLN A 104 17.06 -12.69 13.50
N CYS A 105 16.33 -13.39 14.37
CA CYS A 105 16.86 -13.94 15.63
C CYS A 105 18.02 -14.90 15.39
N GLN A 106 17.85 -15.80 14.41
CA GLN A 106 18.81 -16.82 14.05
C GLN A 106 20.08 -16.24 13.40
N THR A 107 19.96 -15.21 12.55
CA THR A 107 21.10 -14.46 12.00
C THR A 107 21.91 -13.80 13.11
N VAL A 108 21.27 -13.20 14.12
CA VAL A 108 21.97 -12.61 15.27
C VAL A 108 22.71 -13.69 16.06
N SER A 109 22.00 -14.77 16.42
CA SER A 109 22.59 -15.89 17.17
C SER A 109 23.83 -16.44 16.47
N ARG A 110 23.75 -16.72 15.16
CA ARG A 110 24.90 -17.23 14.40
C ARG A 110 26.02 -16.23 14.21
N SER A 111 25.71 -14.95 14.06
CA SER A 111 26.74 -13.90 14.00
C SER A 111 27.52 -13.84 15.32
N THR A 112 26.83 -13.99 16.46
CA THR A 112 27.47 -14.05 17.78
C THR A 112 28.35 -15.29 17.94
N LEU A 113 27.88 -16.47 17.49
CA LEU A 113 28.69 -17.70 17.50
C LEU A 113 29.96 -17.55 16.65
N LYS A 114 29.83 -16.97 15.45
CA LYS A 114 30.95 -16.72 14.54
C LYS A 114 31.96 -15.72 15.10
N ALA A 115 31.49 -14.67 15.77
CA ALA A 115 32.33 -13.62 16.35
C ALA A 115 32.84 -13.94 17.76
N SER A 116 32.50 -15.11 18.32
CA SER A 116 32.93 -15.51 19.65
C SER A 116 34.45 -15.62 19.76
N ILE A 117 34.99 -15.09 20.85
CA ILE A 117 36.42 -15.20 21.20
C ILE A 117 36.77 -16.64 21.58
N ASN A 118 35.82 -17.39 22.15
CA ASN A 118 36.04 -18.80 22.51
C ASN A 118 36.13 -19.67 21.26
N GLU A 119 37.27 -20.32 21.08
CA GLU A 119 37.57 -21.20 19.95
C GLU A 119 36.58 -22.36 19.80
N ASP A 120 36.09 -22.94 20.90
CA ASP A 120 35.17 -24.08 20.85
C ASP A 120 33.80 -23.68 20.32
N ILE A 121 33.33 -22.47 20.67
CA ILE A 121 32.10 -21.89 20.14
C ILE A 121 32.27 -21.55 18.66
N ASN A 122 33.44 -21.05 18.27
CA ASN A 122 33.75 -20.77 16.87
C ASN A 122 33.78 -22.08 16.04
N LYS A 123 34.38 -23.15 16.57
CA LYS A 123 34.37 -24.50 15.97
C LYS A 123 32.95 -25.05 15.85
N LEU A 124 32.07 -24.83 16.84
CA LEU A 124 30.66 -25.22 16.74
C LEU A 124 29.96 -24.52 15.57
N TRP A 125 30.24 -23.22 15.36
CA TRP A 125 29.72 -22.50 14.20
C TRP A 125 30.24 -23.08 12.88
N SER A 126 31.54 -23.35 12.78
CA SER A 126 32.14 -23.88 11.54
C SER A 126 31.57 -25.27 11.19
N ILE A 127 31.44 -26.17 12.17
CA ILE A 127 30.82 -27.49 11.97
C ILE A 127 29.38 -27.35 11.49
N THR A 128 28.57 -26.53 12.17
CA THR A 128 27.14 -26.40 11.82
C THR A 128 26.92 -25.67 10.50
N SER A 129 27.79 -24.73 10.11
CA SER A 129 27.65 -23.97 8.85
C SER A 129 27.70 -24.84 7.58
N THR A 130 28.30 -26.03 7.65
CA THR A 130 28.33 -26.99 6.55
C THR A 130 26.99 -27.72 6.34
N ASN A 131 26.04 -27.60 7.27
CA ASN A 131 24.75 -28.26 7.18
C ASN A 131 23.81 -27.50 6.21
N LYS A 132 23.23 -28.21 5.24
CA LYS A 132 22.35 -27.65 4.19
C LYS A 132 21.09 -26.95 4.73
N ASN A 133 20.73 -27.19 5.98
CA ASN A 133 19.51 -26.64 6.60
C ASN A 133 19.65 -25.21 7.11
N ILE A 134 20.88 -24.67 7.17
CA ILE A 134 21.13 -23.32 7.68
C ILE A 134 21.06 -22.30 6.54
N GLN A 135 19.89 -21.68 6.37
CA GLN A 135 19.61 -20.72 5.30
C GLN A 135 19.95 -19.26 5.64
N TYR A 136 20.42 -18.99 6.87
CA TYR A 136 20.44 -17.65 7.45
C TYR A 136 21.84 -17.05 7.62
N ASP A 137 22.91 -17.82 7.41
CA ASP A 137 24.30 -17.35 7.35
C ASP A 137 24.60 -16.47 6.12
N ILE A 138 23.71 -16.48 5.14
CA ILE A 138 23.80 -15.64 3.94
C ILE A 138 23.66 -14.15 4.31
N TYR A 139 22.96 -13.85 5.42
CA TYR A 139 22.70 -12.48 5.85
C TYR A 139 23.77 -11.98 6.81
N LYS A 140 24.28 -10.77 6.58
CA LYS A 140 25.28 -10.15 7.47
C LYS A 140 24.64 -9.52 8.71
N ASN A 141 23.42 -9.02 8.59
CA ASN A 141 22.70 -8.36 9.68
C ASN A 141 21.18 -8.49 9.50
N THR A 142 20.43 -8.07 10.52
CA THR A 142 18.96 -8.15 10.54
C THR A 142 18.27 -7.21 9.54
N LYS A 143 18.94 -6.15 9.07
CA LYS A 143 18.42 -5.26 8.03
C LYS A 143 18.46 -5.94 6.66
N ASP A 144 19.49 -6.74 6.38
CA ASP A 144 19.61 -7.49 5.13
C ASP A 144 18.49 -8.53 5.01
N VAL A 145 18.14 -9.19 6.12
CA VAL A 145 16.98 -10.11 6.19
C VAL A 145 15.69 -9.40 5.78
N LEU A 146 15.42 -8.22 6.37
CA LEU A 146 14.21 -7.45 6.04
C LEU A 146 14.23 -6.93 4.60
N LYS A 147 15.40 -6.53 4.10
CA LYS A 147 15.55 -6.09 2.71
C LYS A 147 15.24 -7.24 1.75
N ALA A 148 15.80 -8.43 1.99
CA ALA A 148 15.53 -9.61 1.18
C ALA A 148 14.04 -10.00 1.20
N PHE A 149 13.43 -10.07 2.39
CA PHE A 149 12.01 -10.38 2.54
C PHE A 149 11.09 -9.38 1.80
N ARG A 150 11.39 -8.08 1.90
CA ARG A 150 10.61 -7.04 1.20
C ARG A 150 10.82 -7.10 -0.31
N ASN A 151 12.05 -7.32 -0.76
CA ASN A 151 12.37 -7.46 -2.19
C ASN A 151 11.66 -8.67 -2.81
N GLU A 152 11.61 -9.80 -2.11
CA GLU A 152 10.88 -10.99 -2.57
C GLU A 152 9.39 -10.70 -2.76
N ASN A 153 8.75 -10.01 -1.79
CA ASN A 153 7.34 -9.64 -1.89
C ASN A 153 7.08 -8.58 -2.97
N GLU A 154 8.01 -7.67 -3.17
CA GLU A 154 7.96 -6.68 -4.25
C GLU A 154 8.06 -7.35 -5.62
N GLN A 155 9.00 -8.27 -5.81
CA GLN A 155 9.11 -9.06 -7.04
C GLN A 155 7.86 -9.90 -7.30
N ARG A 156 7.29 -10.51 -6.26
CA ARG A 156 6.03 -11.25 -6.37
C ARG A 156 4.88 -10.37 -6.84
N LEU A 157 4.78 -9.13 -6.34
CA LEU A 157 3.77 -8.17 -6.78
C LEU A 157 3.98 -7.74 -8.23
N GLN A 158 5.22 -7.46 -8.63
CA GLN A 158 5.52 -6.98 -9.99
C GLN A 158 5.37 -8.08 -11.05
N ASN A 159 5.89 -9.28 -10.77
CA ASN A 159 6.09 -10.31 -11.79
C ASN A 159 5.04 -11.44 -11.73
N HIS A 160 4.47 -11.73 -10.56
CA HIS A 160 3.59 -12.90 -10.39
C HIS A 160 2.11 -12.53 -10.20
N LEU A 161 1.81 -11.35 -9.67
CA LEU A 161 0.44 -10.94 -9.33
C LEU A 161 -0.12 -9.95 -10.35
N ILE A 162 -0.67 -10.44 -11.45
CA ILE A 162 -1.19 -9.61 -12.55
C ILE A 162 -2.28 -8.62 -12.07
N SER A 163 -3.21 -9.09 -11.22
CA SER A 163 -4.40 -8.30 -10.85
C SER A 163 -4.21 -7.45 -9.59
N GLN A 164 -3.52 -7.96 -8.57
CA GLN A 164 -3.26 -7.26 -7.31
C GLN A 164 -1.99 -6.41 -7.38
N GLY A 165 -1.04 -6.78 -8.25
CA GLY A 165 0.19 -6.04 -8.50
C GLY A 165 0.02 -4.86 -9.45
N SER A 166 -1.08 -4.76 -10.21
CA SER A 166 -1.25 -3.69 -11.21
C SER A 166 -1.21 -2.30 -10.57
N PHE A 167 -1.90 -2.10 -9.44
CA PHE A 167 -1.88 -0.85 -8.68
C PHE A 167 -0.44 -0.49 -8.29
N PHE A 168 0.28 -1.46 -7.73
CA PHE A 168 1.63 -1.29 -7.25
C PHE A 168 2.60 -0.90 -8.38
N SER A 169 2.54 -1.62 -9.50
CA SER A 169 3.37 -1.35 -10.69
C SER A 169 3.07 0.03 -11.30
N SER A 170 1.80 0.42 -11.37
CA SER A 170 1.40 1.74 -11.88
C SER A 170 1.87 2.88 -10.97
N ILE A 171 1.74 2.74 -9.66
CA ILE A 171 2.12 3.79 -8.71
C ILE A 171 3.63 3.93 -8.58
N ILE A 172 4.40 2.84 -8.58
CA ILE A 172 5.87 2.93 -8.58
C ILE A 172 6.39 3.60 -9.85
N LYS A 173 5.78 3.32 -11.00
CA LYS A 173 6.19 3.92 -12.27
C LYS A 173 5.88 5.42 -12.33
N ASN A 174 4.76 5.85 -11.75
CA ASN A 174 4.21 7.18 -11.98
C ASN A 174 4.27 8.12 -10.77
N SER A 175 4.73 7.67 -9.59
CA SER A 175 4.77 8.49 -8.37
C SER A 175 6.17 8.48 -7.73
N THR A 176 6.52 9.60 -7.10
CA THR A 176 7.80 9.74 -6.40
C THR A 176 7.74 9.18 -4.98
N SER A 177 8.90 8.84 -4.40
CA SER A 177 8.95 8.29 -3.04
C SER A 177 8.49 9.28 -1.97
N SER A 178 8.67 10.59 -2.20
CA SER A 178 8.24 11.66 -1.29
C SER A 178 6.71 11.75 -1.24
N PHE A 179 6.05 11.74 -2.40
CA PHE A 179 4.58 11.71 -2.47
C PHE A 179 4.01 10.43 -1.86
N ASN A 180 4.61 9.27 -2.12
CA ASN A 180 4.14 8.02 -1.54
C ASN A 180 4.22 8.03 -0.01
N SER A 181 5.29 8.64 0.55
CA SER A 181 5.45 8.77 1.99
C SER A 181 4.40 9.71 2.60
N LEU A 182 4.08 10.82 1.91
CA LEU A 182 3.01 11.72 2.31
C LEU A 182 1.65 11.01 2.31
N TRP A 183 1.29 10.33 1.22
CA TRP A 183 0.03 9.60 1.10
C TRP A 183 -0.10 8.48 2.12
N SER A 184 0.98 7.75 2.40
CA SER A 184 0.97 6.73 3.45
C SER A 184 0.75 7.33 4.84
N SER A 185 1.34 8.49 5.12
CA SER A 185 1.10 9.22 6.37
C SER A 185 -0.36 9.67 6.51
N VAL A 186 -0.97 10.14 5.42
CA VAL A 186 -2.40 10.48 5.37
C VAL A 186 -3.25 9.24 5.58
N GLN A 187 -2.99 8.14 4.87
CA GLN A 187 -3.70 6.88 5.01
C GLN A 187 -3.70 6.40 6.47
N SER A 188 -2.59 6.60 7.16
CA SER A 188 -2.41 6.20 8.54
C SER A 188 -3.33 6.92 9.55
N ARG A 189 -3.91 8.05 9.16
CA ARG A 189 -4.81 8.91 9.94
C ARG A 189 -6.29 8.75 9.55
N LEU A 190 -6.58 7.92 8.55
CA LEU A 190 -7.96 7.68 8.10
C LEU A 190 -8.78 6.99 9.19
N PRO A 191 -10.09 7.28 9.30
CA PRO A 191 -11.00 6.51 10.13
C PRO A 191 -11.01 5.03 9.73
N LYS A 192 -11.31 4.14 10.70
CA LYS A 192 -11.28 2.67 10.52
C LYS A 192 -11.89 2.20 9.20
N ASN A 193 -13.11 2.65 8.89
CA ASN A 193 -13.85 2.18 7.72
C ASN A 193 -13.15 2.57 6.41
N ILE A 194 -12.61 3.80 6.35
CA ILE A 194 -11.91 4.30 5.18
C ILE A 194 -10.53 3.64 5.08
N PHE A 195 -9.83 3.45 6.19
CA PHE A 195 -8.55 2.73 6.22
C PHE A 195 -8.67 1.31 5.65
N ASN A 196 -9.68 0.54 6.09
CA ASN A 196 -9.93 -0.81 5.59
C ASN A 196 -10.42 -0.81 4.14
N PHE A 197 -11.25 0.17 3.76
CA PHE A 197 -11.62 0.39 2.36
C PHE A 197 -10.37 0.61 1.47
N THR A 198 -9.46 1.49 1.87
CA THR A 198 -8.21 1.76 1.13
C THR A 198 -7.33 0.52 1.04
N ALA A 199 -7.19 -0.25 2.12
CA ALA A 199 -6.42 -1.49 2.11
C ALA A 199 -6.98 -2.53 1.11
N ARG A 200 -8.31 -2.68 1.05
CA ARG A 200 -8.99 -3.54 0.06
C ARG A 200 -8.88 -3.00 -1.36
N TYR A 201 -8.99 -1.68 -1.53
CA TYR A 201 -8.86 -1.03 -2.83
C TYR A 201 -7.48 -1.27 -3.44
N ILE A 202 -6.41 -1.01 -2.67
CA ILE A 202 -5.01 -1.23 -3.08
C ILE A 202 -4.77 -2.69 -3.45
N ASN A 203 -5.41 -3.63 -2.74
CA ASN A 203 -5.32 -5.06 -3.00
C ASN A 203 -6.26 -5.57 -4.11
N ASN A 204 -7.00 -4.69 -4.77
CA ASN A 204 -8.06 -5.06 -5.73
C ASN A 204 -9.00 -6.14 -5.16
N SER A 205 -9.38 -5.98 -3.89
CA SER A 205 -10.15 -6.93 -3.08
C SER A 205 -11.45 -6.33 -2.56
N LEU A 206 -11.94 -5.28 -3.21
CA LEU A 206 -13.30 -4.77 -2.99
C LEU A 206 -14.34 -5.70 -3.63
N PRO A 207 -15.57 -5.75 -3.10
CA PRO A 207 -16.61 -6.69 -3.55
C PRO A 207 -17.27 -6.24 -4.86
N THR A 208 -16.49 -6.11 -5.94
CA THR A 208 -17.04 -5.96 -7.30
C THR A 208 -17.59 -7.29 -7.79
N GLN A 209 -18.52 -7.31 -8.76
CA GLN A 209 -19.09 -8.58 -9.22
C GLN A 209 -18.03 -9.58 -9.71
N LYS A 210 -17.00 -9.12 -10.41
CA LYS A 210 -15.86 -10.00 -10.77
C LYS A 210 -15.18 -10.63 -9.57
N ASN A 211 -15.03 -9.91 -8.47
CA ASN A 211 -14.42 -10.45 -7.26
C ASN A 211 -15.38 -11.38 -6.51
N LEU A 212 -16.66 -11.04 -6.44
CA LEU A 212 -17.69 -11.89 -5.84
C LEU A 212 -17.82 -13.24 -6.56
N VAL A 213 -17.78 -13.26 -7.90
CA VAL A 213 -17.74 -14.51 -8.68
C VAL A 213 -16.47 -15.32 -8.38
N LYS A 214 -15.30 -14.66 -8.31
CA LYS A 214 -14.04 -15.34 -7.92
C LYS A 214 -14.09 -15.93 -6.51
N TRP A 215 -14.85 -15.32 -5.61
CA TRP A 215 -15.05 -15.82 -4.24
C TRP A 215 -16.18 -16.84 -4.12
N GLY A 216 -16.87 -17.17 -5.22
CA GLY A 216 -18.01 -18.10 -5.21
C GLY A 216 -19.25 -17.55 -4.50
N LEU A 217 -19.37 -16.22 -4.36
CA LEU A 217 -20.49 -15.56 -3.67
C LEU A 217 -21.56 -15.02 -4.62
N SER A 218 -21.27 -14.93 -5.92
CA SER A 218 -22.18 -14.44 -6.96
C SER A 218 -21.98 -15.24 -8.25
N SER A 219 -22.98 -15.23 -9.13
CA SER A 219 -22.93 -15.91 -10.44
C SER A 219 -22.66 -14.95 -11.60
N PRO A 220 -23.37 -13.81 -11.77
CA PRO A 220 -23.02 -12.85 -12.82
C PRO A 220 -21.81 -12.01 -12.42
N ALA A 221 -20.84 -11.89 -13.33
CA ALA A 221 -19.69 -11.00 -13.17
C ALA A 221 -19.97 -9.58 -13.69
N ASP A 222 -21.17 -9.34 -14.19
CA ASP A 222 -21.54 -8.16 -14.96
C ASP A 222 -22.17 -7.08 -14.09
N CYS A 223 -21.92 -5.83 -14.47
CA CYS A 223 -22.46 -4.64 -13.82
C CYS A 223 -23.98 -4.61 -13.99
N SER A 224 -24.71 -4.39 -12.89
CA SER A 224 -26.18 -4.31 -12.92
C SER A 224 -26.74 -3.11 -13.69
N PHE A 225 -25.90 -2.12 -14.02
CA PHE A 225 -26.32 -0.89 -14.70
C PHE A 225 -26.05 -0.90 -16.21
N CYS A 226 -24.95 -1.51 -16.66
CA CYS A 226 -24.57 -1.48 -18.07
C CYS A 226 -24.18 -2.85 -18.65
N SER A 227 -24.39 -3.92 -17.89
CA SER A 227 -24.17 -5.31 -18.28
C SER A 227 -22.75 -5.66 -18.77
N SER A 228 -21.78 -4.78 -18.52
CA SER A 228 -20.37 -5.05 -18.83
C SER A 228 -19.68 -5.69 -17.62
N PRO A 229 -18.61 -6.49 -17.81
CA PRO A 229 -17.94 -7.16 -16.70
C PRO A 229 -17.40 -6.19 -15.63
N GLU A 230 -17.90 -6.29 -14.39
CA GLU A 230 -17.67 -5.32 -13.31
C GLU A 230 -16.35 -5.57 -12.56
N SER A 231 -15.26 -5.02 -13.11
CA SER A 231 -13.98 -4.89 -12.42
C SER A 231 -13.92 -3.64 -11.52
N LEU A 232 -12.87 -3.54 -10.69
CA LEU A 232 -12.60 -2.30 -9.96
C LEU A 232 -12.42 -1.10 -10.90
N LEU A 233 -11.68 -1.26 -12.01
CA LEU A 233 -11.56 -0.23 -13.05
C LEU A 233 -12.92 0.18 -13.61
N HIS A 234 -13.82 -0.78 -13.83
CA HIS A 234 -15.16 -0.51 -14.33
C HIS A 234 -15.94 0.40 -13.37
N VAL A 235 -16.01 0.03 -12.09
CA VAL A 235 -16.72 0.80 -11.06
C VAL A 235 -16.13 2.20 -10.88
N ILE A 236 -14.80 2.31 -10.92
CA ILE A 236 -14.12 3.58 -10.64
C ILE A 236 -14.13 4.51 -11.83
N SER A 237 -13.88 4.05 -13.06
CA SER A 237 -13.72 4.96 -14.20
C SER A 237 -14.19 4.42 -15.55
N GLY A 238 -14.82 3.25 -15.59
CA GLY A 238 -15.12 2.55 -16.85
C GLY A 238 -16.60 2.30 -17.15
N CYS A 239 -17.50 2.49 -16.19
CA CYS A 239 -18.92 2.23 -16.38
C CYS A 239 -19.60 3.33 -17.21
N LYS A 240 -20.23 2.95 -18.32
CA LYS A 240 -20.94 3.88 -19.21
C LYS A 240 -22.19 4.47 -18.52
N ALA A 241 -22.96 3.65 -17.81
CA ALA A 241 -24.11 4.15 -17.04
C ALA A 241 -23.69 5.18 -15.98
N TYR A 242 -22.58 4.96 -15.27
CA TYR A 242 -22.09 5.93 -14.27
C TYR A 242 -21.59 7.24 -14.89
N LEU A 243 -21.07 7.16 -16.12
CA LEU A 243 -20.70 8.34 -16.89
C LEU A 243 -21.95 9.14 -17.28
N ASP A 244 -22.96 8.47 -17.83
CA ASP A 244 -24.18 9.11 -18.34
C ASP A 244 -25.04 9.71 -17.20
N GLU A 245 -25.05 9.07 -16.03
CA GLU A 245 -25.66 9.60 -14.81
C GLU A 245 -24.83 10.71 -14.12
N GLY A 246 -23.67 11.09 -14.66
CA GLY A 246 -22.83 12.16 -14.13
C GLY A 246 -22.07 11.83 -12.83
N ARG A 247 -21.96 10.56 -12.42
CA ARG A 247 -21.27 10.17 -11.17
C ARG A 247 -19.78 10.51 -11.19
N PHE A 248 -19.14 10.36 -12.35
CA PHE A 248 -17.72 10.73 -12.51
C PHE A 248 -17.52 12.24 -12.45
N THR A 249 -18.42 13.02 -13.06
CA THR A 249 -18.46 14.48 -12.98
C THR A 249 -18.63 14.93 -11.53
N TRP A 250 -19.56 14.33 -10.79
CA TRP A 250 -19.76 14.62 -9.38
C TRP A 250 -18.50 14.36 -8.55
N ARG A 251 -17.83 13.21 -8.75
CA ARG A 251 -16.58 12.89 -8.04
C ARG A 251 -15.47 13.88 -8.38
N HIS A 252 -15.29 14.18 -9.66
CA HIS A 252 -14.32 15.16 -10.14
C HIS A 252 -14.55 16.51 -9.47
N ASN A 253 -15.77 17.03 -9.56
CA ASN A 253 -16.13 18.34 -9.03
C ASN A 253 -16.03 18.40 -7.51
N SER A 254 -16.30 17.28 -6.81
CA SER A 254 -16.12 17.19 -5.36
C SER A 254 -14.66 17.37 -4.94
N VAL A 255 -13.72 16.71 -5.65
CA VAL A 255 -12.28 16.85 -5.39
C VAL A 255 -11.80 18.24 -5.79
N LEU A 256 -12.21 18.71 -6.96
CA LEU A 256 -11.86 20.03 -7.46
C LEU A 256 -12.33 21.14 -6.50
N ASN A 257 -13.55 21.04 -5.99
CA ASN A 257 -14.11 22.00 -5.04
C ASN A 257 -13.32 22.02 -3.73
N PHE A 258 -12.89 20.86 -3.24
CA PHE A 258 -12.05 20.75 -2.05
C PHE A 258 -10.69 21.41 -2.26
N ILE A 259 -10.05 21.18 -3.41
CA ILE A 259 -8.77 21.82 -3.76
C ILE A 259 -8.96 23.34 -3.88
N ALA A 260 -9.99 23.78 -4.60
CA ALA A 260 -10.25 25.19 -4.85
C ALA A 260 -10.62 25.98 -3.58
N SER A 261 -11.32 25.34 -2.65
CA SER A 261 -11.70 25.95 -1.36
C SER A 261 -10.56 25.94 -0.34
N SER A 262 -9.45 25.24 -0.61
CA SER A 262 -8.32 25.19 0.31
C SER A 262 -7.56 26.53 0.25
N PRO A 263 -7.18 27.11 1.40
CA PRO A 263 -6.51 28.40 1.44
C PRO A 263 -5.15 28.31 0.71
N MET A 264 -5.05 28.95 -0.45
CA MET A 264 -3.80 29.12 -1.19
C MET A 264 -3.17 30.43 -0.69
N SER A 265 -2.16 30.32 0.17
CA SER A 265 -1.61 31.45 0.95
C SER A 265 -0.69 32.41 0.19
N ALA A 266 -0.90 32.65 -1.10
CA ALA A 266 -0.05 33.58 -1.85
C ALA A 266 -0.66 34.99 -1.90
N GLU A 267 0.07 35.98 -1.41
CA GLU A 267 -0.27 37.40 -1.58
C GLU A 267 -0.45 37.71 -3.08
N ARG A 268 -1.50 38.46 -3.42
CA ARG A 268 -1.82 38.88 -4.81
C ARG A 268 -2.02 37.72 -5.79
N SER A 269 -2.52 36.58 -5.29
CA SER A 269 -2.92 35.47 -6.13
C SER A 269 -4.43 35.50 -6.41
N LYS A 270 -4.79 35.18 -7.65
CA LYS A 270 -6.16 34.99 -8.10
C LYS A 270 -6.36 33.54 -8.51
N LEU A 271 -7.29 32.88 -7.83
CA LEU A 271 -7.69 31.51 -8.14
C LEU A 271 -8.97 31.52 -8.99
N CYS A 272 -8.95 30.82 -10.12
CA CYS A 272 -10.13 30.52 -10.93
C CYS A 272 -10.35 29.01 -10.96
N ALA A 273 -11.60 28.57 -10.95
CA ALA A 273 -11.94 27.15 -11.00
C ALA A 273 -13.15 26.90 -11.91
N ASP A 274 -13.13 25.81 -12.68
CA ASP A 274 -14.28 25.35 -13.47
C ASP A 274 -15.34 24.71 -12.56
N LEU A 275 -15.93 25.53 -11.69
CA LEU A 275 -16.99 25.12 -10.76
C LEU A 275 -17.97 26.27 -10.48
N PRO A 276 -19.23 25.95 -10.16
CA PRO A 276 -20.17 26.93 -9.64
C PRO A 276 -19.63 27.59 -8.36
N GLY A 277 -19.76 28.91 -8.25
CA GLY A 277 -19.30 29.68 -7.08
C GLY A 277 -17.87 30.20 -7.16
N PHE A 278 -17.11 29.85 -8.20
CA PHE A 278 -15.76 30.36 -8.45
C PHE A 278 -15.72 31.25 -9.69
N ILE A 279 -14.67 32.08 -9.78
CA ILE A 279 -14.38 32.83 -11.01
C ILE A 279 -14.01 31.81 -12.10
N THR A 280 -14.68 31.90 -13.24
CA THR A 280 -14.43 30.95 -14.34
C THR A 280 -13.02 31.14 -14.94
N PRO A 281 -12.31 30.05 -15.25
CA PRO A 281 -11.03 30.06 -15.96
C PRO A 281 -11.09 30.81 -17.30
N SER A 282 -12.25 30.82 -17.95
CA SER A 282 -12.49 31.53 -19.23
C SER A 282 -12.15 33.02 -19.18
N VAL A 283 -12.14 33.64 -17.99
CA VAL A 283 -11.72 35.05 -17.80
C VAL A 283 -10.28 35.28 -18.27
N ILE A 284 -9.41 34.27 -18.19
CA ILE A 284 -8.00 34.35 -18.59
C ILE A 284 -7.77 33.62 -19.92
N THR A 285 -8.38 32.44 -20.09
CA THR A 285 -8.04 31.52 -21.19
C THR A 285 -9.01 31.57 -22.37
N GLY A 286 -10.09 32.35 -22.27
CA GLY A 286 -11.17 32.37 -23.24
C GLY A 286 -12.04 31.10 -23.20
N ASP A 287 -13.01 31.02 -24.11
CA ASP A 287 -14.04 29.97 -24.08
C ASP A 287 -13.63 28.67 -24.80
N GLN A 288 -12.56 28.67 -25.58
CA GLN A 288 -12.12 27.50 -26.35
C GLN A 288 -11.48 26.42 -25.47
N LEU A 289 -10.66 26.84 -24.50
CA LEU A 289 -9.98 25.95 -23.57
C LEU A 289 -10.25 26.43 -22.14
N ARG A 290 -10.88 25.54 -21.37
CA ARG A 290 -11.28 25.80 -19.98
C ARG A 290 -10.60 24.76 -19.07
N PRO A 291 -9.42 25.08 -18.51
CA PRO A 291 -8.75 24.24 -17.52
C PRO A 291 -9.56 24.13 -16.24
N ASP A 292 -9.35 23.09 -15.45
CA ASP A 292 -10.10 22.91 -14.20
C ASP A 292 -9.76 23.94 -13.12
N LEU A 293 -8.48 24.33 -13.00
CA LEU A 293 -7.98 25.32 -12.04
C LEU A 293 -6.92 26.22 -12.69
N LEU A 294 -6.99 27.51 -12.39
CA LEU A 294 -5.94 28.48 -12.67
C LEU A 294 -5.52 29.19 -11.39
N LEU A 295 -4.22 29.31 -11.17
CA LEU A 295 -3.65 30.17 -10.14
C LEU A 295 -2.77 31.22 -10.81
N ALA A 296 -3.27 32.45 -10.88
CA ALA A 296 -2.54 33.59 -11.40
C ALA A 296 -1.89 34.35 -10.24
N ILE A 297 -0.58 34.55 -10.31
CA ILE A 297 0.16 35.45 -9.41
C ILE A 297 0.52 36.68 -10.23
N GLU A 298 0.06 37.86 -9.79
CA GLU A 298 0.16 39.14 -10.54
C GLU A 298 1.46 39.28 -11.35
N ASN A 299 1.32 39.29 -12.68
CA ASN A 299 2.36 39.50 -13.69
C ASN A 299 3.63 38.64 -13.54
N LYS A 300 3.57 37.56 -12.76
CA LYS A 300 4.70 36.66 -12.53
C LYS A 300 4.47 35.33 -13.19
N VAL A 301 3.48 34.58 -12.72
CA VAL A 301 3.29 33.18 -13.12
C VAL A 301 1.80 32.86 -13.20
N LEU A 302 1.42 32.12 -14.24
CA LEU A 302 0.12 31.50 -14.38
C LEU A 302 0.28 29.97 -14.28
N TYR A 303 -0.23 29.37 -13.21
CA TYR A 303 -0.31 27.92 -13.10
C TYR A 303 -1.62 27.43 -13.72
N VAL A 304 -1.51 26.56 -14.72
CA VAL A 304 -2.63 25.85 -15.33
C VAL A 304 -2.67 24.43 -14.76
N LEU A 305 -3.74 24.11 -14.05
CA LEU A 305 -3.90 22.85 -13.32
C LEU A 305 -5.13 22.10 -13.84
N GLU A 306 -4.91 20.91 -14.38
CA GLU A 306 -5.98 20.02 -14.82
C GLU A 306 -6.09 18.83 -13.87
N LEU A 307 -7.29 18.59 -13.34
CA LEU A 307 -7.58 17.46 -12.49
C LEU A 307 -8.03 16.28 -13.36
N THR A 308 -7.58 15.08 -13.03
CA THR A 308 -8.14 13.86 -13.61
C THR A 308 -8.30 12.82 -12.53
N VAL A 309 -9.55 12.44 -12.27
CA VAL A 309 -9.90 11.39 -11.31
C VAL A 309 -10.14 10.09 -12.08
N GLY A 310 -9.06 9.39 -12.41
CA GLY A 310 -9.08 8.15 -13.19
C GLY A 310 -8.50 6.94 -12.44
N PHE A 311 -8.48 5.79 -13.11
CA PHE A 311 -7.84 4.58 -12.60
C PHE A 311 -6.32 4.62 -12.81
N GLU A 312 -5.57 4.00 -11.90
CA GLU A 312 -4.11 4.14 -11.77
C GLU A 312 -3.34 3.64 -13.00
N THR A 313 -3.90 2.65 -13.70
CA THR A 313 -3.30 2.12 -14.94
C THR A 313 -3.27 3.13 -16.07
N ASN A 314 -4.12 4.15 -16.02
CA ASN A 314 -4.28 5.13 -17.11
C ASN A 314 -3.62 6.48 -16.79
N LEU A 315 -2.87 6.60 -15.69
CA LEU A 315 -2.28 7.87 -15.25
C LEU A 315 -1.43 8.53 -16.36
N THR A 316 -0.50 7.79 -16.96
CA THR A 316 0.39 8.32 -18.01
C THR A 316 -0.40 8.77 -19.24
N SER A 317 -1.29 7.90 -19.76
CA SER A 317 -2.09 8.22 -20.95
C SER A 317 -3.02 9.41 -20.73
N ASN A 318 -3.56 9.56 -19.52
CA ASN A 318 -4.37 10.74 -19.16
C ASN A 318 -3.53 12.01 -19.11
N SER A 319 -2.34 11.95 -18.50
CA SER A 319 -1.40 13.07 -18.46
C SER A 319 -1.02 13.52 -19.87
N ASP A 320 -0.60 12.58 -20.74
CA ASP A 320 -0.19 12.87 -22.11
C ASP A 320 -1.32 13.49 -22.93
N ARG A 321 -2.54 12.96 -22.80
CA ARG A 321 -3.72 13.48 -23.50
C ARG A 321 -4.06 14.90 -23.08
N LYS A 322 -4.02 15.20 -21.77
CA LYS A 322 -4.33 16.55 -21.25
C LYS A 322 -3.21 17.53 -21.57
N HIS A 323 -1.95 17.11 -21.47
CA HIS A 323 -0.80 17.94 -21.86
C HIS A 323 -0.90 18.36 -23.33
N LYS A 324 -1.17 17.41 -24.25
CA LYS A 324 -1.39 17.71 -25.67
C LYS A 324 -2.57 18.66 -25.91
N LYS A 325 -3.65 18.53 -25.13
CA LYS A 325 -4.84 19.38 -25.24
C LYS A 325 -4.55 20.84 -24.88
N TYR A 326 -3.79 21.09 -23.81
CA TYR A 326 -3.53 22.43 -23.30
C TYR A 326 -2.20 23.04 -23.77
N LEU A 327 -1.38 22.31 -24.52
CA LEU A 327 -0.13 22.81 -25.08
C LEU A 327 -0.29 24.14 -25.84
N PRO A 328 -1.31 24.33 -26.72
CA PRO A 328 -1.50 25.60 -27.40
C PRO A 328 -1.77 26.76 -26.43
N LEU A 329 -2.60 26.53 -25.41
CA LEU A 329 -2.92 27.55 -24.39
C LEU A 329 -1.68 27.99 -23.62
N ILE A 330 -0.79 27.05 -23.29
CA ILE A 330 0.47 27.37 -22.59
C ILE A 330 1.34 28.26 -23.49
N SER A 331 1.51 27.90 -24.76
CA SER A 331 2.29 28.69 -25.72
C SER A 331 1.73 30.11 -25.94
N ASP A 332 0.41 30.26 -25.96
CA ASP A 332 -0.22 31.58 -26.12
C ASP A 332 0.02 32.48 -24.89
N GLN A 333 -0.04 31.91 -23.69
CA GLN A 333 0.11 32.65 -22.43
C GLN A 333 1.57 32.90 -22.02
N GLU A 334 2.54 32.18 -22.59
CA GLU A 334 3.98 32.37 -22.32
C GLU A 334 4.46 33.81 -22.60
N SER A 335 3.79 34.54 -23.49
CA SER A 335 4.14 35.94 -23.80
C SER A 335 3.64 36.96 -22.75
N ASN A 336 2.68 36.58 -21.91
CA ASN A 336 1.99 37.47 -20.97
C ASN A 336 2.51 37.39 -19.53
N TYR A 337 3.38 36.42 -19.23
CA TYR A 337 3.89 36.16 -17.88
C TYR A 337 5.39 35.85 -17.94
N ASP A 338 6.13 36.26 -16.91
CA ASP A 338 7.56 35.97 -16.79
C ASP A 338 7.80 34.45 -16.62
N LYS A 339 8.94 33.96 -17.14
CA LYS A 339 9.30 32.53 -17.09
C LYS A 339 9.60 32.01 -15.70
#